data_AF-A0A929SQ53-F1
#
_entry.id   AF-A0A929SQ53-F1
#
_cell.length_a   1.000
_cell.length_b   1.000
_cell.length_c   1.000
_cell.angle_alpha   90.00
_cell.angle_beta   90.00
_cell.angle_gamma   90.00
#
_symmetry.space_group_name_H-M   'P 1'
#
loop_
_entity.id
_entity.type
_entity.pdbx_description
1 polymer ?
#
loop_
_entity_poly.entity_id
_entity_poly.type
_entity_poly.pdbx_seq_one_letter_code
_entity_poly.pdbx_strand_id
1 'polypeptide(L)'
;MTASIVFEQLYGGIDGDSASSTEIYAILSSLSEIGINQSIAVTGSVNQKGKIQPIGGVNEKIVGFYEVCKRRGFNGQHRMYNTSTKYKESTSSR
;
A
#
# COMPACT_ATOMS: atom_id res chain seq x y z
N MET A 1 -25.07 -1.67 -9.52
CA MET A 1 -23.59 -1.68 -9.66
C MET A 1 -23.03 -2.45 -8.48
N THR A 2 -22.21 -3.47 -8.74
CA THR A 2 -21.66 -4.37 -7.71
C THR A 2 -20.15 -4.48 -7.91
N ALA A 3 -19.39 -4.51 -6.82
CA ALA A 3 -17.96 -4.76 -6.82
C ALA A 3 -17.64 -5.82 -5.77
N SER A 4 -16.62 -6.63 -6.05
CA SER A 4 -16.10 -7.64 -5.11
C SER A 4 -14.59 -7.47 -5.02
N ILE A 5 -14.09 -7.40 -3.79
CA ILE A 5 -12.65 -7.30 -3.49
C ILE A 5 -12.28 -8.51 -2.65
N VAL A 6 -11.11 -9.07 -2.95
CA VAL A 6 -10.51 -10.17 -2.20
C VAL A 6 -9.05 -9.84 -1.94
N PHE A 7 -8.59 -10.15 -0.74
CA PHE A 7 -7.18 -10.23 -0.43
C PHE A 7 -6.71 -11.64 -0.74
N GLU A 8 -5.97 -11.78 -1.84
CA GLU A 8 -5.45 -13.08 -2.27
C GLU A 8 -4.55 -13.70 -1.20
N GLN A 9 -4.67 -15.02 -1.06
CA GLN A 9 -3.87 -15.84 -0.12
C GLN A 9 -3.96 -15.41 1.35
N LEU A 10 -5.04 -14.73 1.74
CA LEU A 10 -5.32 -14.39 3.13
C LEU A 10 -6.11 -15.52 3.82
N TYR A 11 -5.52 -16.13 4.84
CA TYR A 11 -6.14 -17.20 5.65
C TYR A 11 -6.53 -16.75 7.07
N GLY A 12 -6.27 -15.49 7.40
CA GLY A 12 -6.62 -14.87 8.67
C GLY A 12 -7.63 -13.74 8.50
N GLY A 13 -8.05 -13.13 9.61
CA GLY A 13 -8.84 -11.89 9.55
C GLY A 13 -7.99 -10.69 9.15
N ILE A 14 -8.61 -9.71 8.50
CA ILE A 14 -8.08 -8.35 8.39
C ILE A 14 -8.75 -7.49 9.44
N ASP A 15 -7.97 -6.62 10.07
CA ASP A 15 -8.46 -5.57 10.95
C ASP A 15 -7.85 -4.22 10.55
N GLY A 16 -8.58 -3.15 10.86
CA GLY A 16 -8.22 -1.76 10.56
C GLY A 16 -8.60 -1.28 9.15
N ASP A 17 -8.28 -0.02 8.89
CA ASP A 17 -8.68 0.74 7.69
C ASP A 17 -7.51 1.05 6.75
N SER A 18 -6.32 0.55 7.06
CA SER A 18 -5.08 0.96 6.38
C SER A 18 -4.90 0.46 4.95
N ALA A 19 -5.86 -0.34 4.46
CA ALA A 19 -5.94 -0.85 3.09
C ALA A 19 -7.02 -0.14 2.25
N SER A 20 -7.86 0.72 2.85
CA SER A 20 -9.00 1.33 2.16
C SER A 20 -8.60 2.15 0.93
N SER A 21 -7.43 2.81 0.92
CA SER A 21 -6.93 3.48 -0.28
C SER A 21 -6.65 2.50 -1.42
N THR A 22 -5.96 1.40 -1.11
CA THR A 22 -5.60 0.35 -2.08
C THR A 22 -6.83 -0.34 -2.64
N GLU A 23 -7.84 -0.61 -1.81
CA GLU A 23 -9.14 -1.16 -2.23
C GLU A 23 -9.84 -0.24 -3.24
N ILE A 24 -9.89 1.06 -2.96
CA ILE A 24 -10.46 2.06 -3.88
C ILE A 24 -9.68 2.11 -5.19
N TYR A 25 -8.34 2.06 -5.14
CA TYR A 25 -7.51 2.07 -6.35
C TYR A 25 -7.79 0.84 -7.22
N ALA A 26 -7.92 -0.35 -6.63
CA ALA A 26 -8.27 -1.57 -7.34
C ALA A 26 -9.64 -1.47 -8.03
N ILE A 27 -10.66 -0.93 -7.34
CA ILE A 27 -11.97 -0.69 -7.95
C ILE A 27 -11.88 0.32 -9.10
N LEU A 28 -11.22 1.46 -8.89
CA LEU A 28 -11.10 2.48 -9.93
C LEU A 28 -10.34 1.97 -11.15
N SER A 29 -9.28 1.19 -10.95
CA SER A 29 -8.54 0.51 -12.02
C SER A 29 -9.45 -0.44 -12.80
N SER A 30 -10.24 -1.26 -12.09
CA SER A 30 -11.22 -2.18 -12.72
C SER A 30 -12.29 -1.43 -13.51
N LEU A 31 -12.79 -0.31 -13.02
CA LEU A 31 -13.81 0.50 -13.70
C LEU A 31 -13.27 1.32 -14.89
N SER A 32 -12.00 1.73 -14.83
CA SER A 32 -11.38 2.57 -15.87
C SER A 32 -10.61 1.78 -16.92
N GLU A 33 -10.42 0.47 -16.72
CA GLU A 33 -9.58 -0.40 -17.54
C GLU A 33 -8.11 0.08 -17.63
N ILE A 34 -7.66 0.88 -16.67
CA ILE A 34 -6.28 1.35 -16.56
C ILE A 34 -5.55 0.49 -15.54
N GLY A 35 -4.51 -0.23 -15.98
CA GLY A 35 -3.71 -1.08 -15.11
C GLY A 35 -2.92 -0.31 -14.05
N ILE A 36 -2.75 -0.92 -12.87
CA ILE A 36 -1.91 -0.39 -11.79
C ILE A 36 -0.50 -0.94 -11.91
N ASN A 37 0.50 -0.06 -11.77
CA ASN A 37 1.91 -0.47 -11.72
C ASN A 37 2.21 -1.28 -10.45
N GLN A 38 2.51 -2.57 -10.63
CA GLN A 38 2.77 -3.53 -9.55
C GLN A 38 4.12 -3.34 -8.86
N SER A 39 5.02 -2.48 -9.38
CA SER A 39 6.23 -2.09 -8.66
C SER A 39 5.94 -1.12 -7.50
N ILE A 40 4.68 -0.67 -7.36
CA ILE A 40 4.27 0.32 -6.38
C ILE A 40 3.39 -0.33 -5.30
N ALA A 41 3.84 -0.30 -4.06
CA ALA A 41 3.01 -0.62 -2.90
C ALA A 41 2.32 0.63 -2.34
N VAL A 42 1.13 0.46 -1.78
CA VAL A 42 0.33 1.53 -1.17
C VAL A 42 -0.20 1.07 0.18
N THR A 43 -0.18 1.96 1.16
CA THR A 43 -0.97 1.83 2.40
C THR A 43 -1.53 3.20 2.80
N GLY A 44 -2.77 3.21 3.28
CA GLY A 44 -3.43 4.41 3.74
C GLY A 44 -4.91 4.18 4.02
N SER A 45 -5.42 4.85 5.05
CA SER A 45 -6.85 4.94 5.29
C SER A 45 -7.47 6.03 4.42
N VAL A 46 -8.76 5.93 4.15
CA VAL A 46 -9.52 6.90 3.37
C VAL A 46 -10.78 7.27 4.13
N ASN A 47 -11.01 8.57 4.33
CA ASN A 47 -12.30 9.04 4.81
C ASN A 47 -13.30 9.21 3.66
N GLN A 48 -14.58 9.42 4.01
CA GLN A 48 -15.68 9.60 3.06
C GLN A 48 -15.51 10.78 2.10
N LYS A 49 -14.63 11.74 2.42
CA LYS A 49 -14.29 12.88 1.53
C LYS A 49 -13.17 12.55 0.55
N GLY A 50 -12.72 11.28 0.50
CA GLY A 50 -11.61 10.83 -0.35
C GLY A 50 -10.24 11.28 0.14
N LYS A 51 -10.12 11.80 1.38
CA LYS A 51 -8.82 12.21 1.92
C LYS A 51 -8.13 11.02 2.55
N ILE A 52 -6.86 10.87 2.19
CA ILE A 52 -5.99 9.84 2.75
C ILE A 52 -5.63 10.22 4.21
N GLN A 53 -5.68 9.26 5.13
CA GLN A 53 -5.43 9.43 6.56
C GLN A 53 -4.24 8.58 7.06
N PRO A 54 -3.46 9.09 8.05
CA PRO A 54 -2.33 8.37 8.61
C PRO A 54 -2.71 6.99 9.14
N ILE A 55 -1.76 6.06 9.06
CA ILE A 55 -1.93 4.68 9.51
C ILE A 55 -0.84 4.31 10.52
N GLY A 56 -1.15 3.34 11.38
CA GLY A 56 -0.17 2.73 12.27
C GLY A 56 0.76 1.76 11.53
N GLY A 57 1.96 1.55 12.09
CA GLY A 57 2.90 0.54 11.61
C GLY A 57 3.51 0.83 10.23
N VAL A 58 3.67 2.11 9.86
CA VAL A 58 4.14 2.48 8.51
C VAL A 58 5.56 1.96 8.24
N ASN A 59 6.43 1.94 9.26
CA ASN A 59 7.81 1.51 9.10
C ASN A 59 7.88 0.01 8.82
N GLU A 60 7.14 -0.79 9.57
CA GLU A 60 7.04 -2.24 9.43
C GLU A 60 6.53 -2.61 8.03
N LYS A 61 5.56 -1.85 7.51
CA LYS A 61 5.05 -2.01 6.15
C LYS A 61 6.11 -1.67 5.09
N ILE A 62 6.85 -0.57 5.25
CA ILE A 62 7.94 -0.18 4.33
C ILE A 62 9.03 -1.25 4.32
N VAL A 63 9.48 -1.68 5.49
CA VAL A 63 10.52 -2.71 5.63
C VAL A 63 10.06 -4.02 5.02
N GLY A 64 8.84 -4.48 5.32
CA GLY A 64 8.27 -5.71 4.75
C GLY A 64 8.21 -5.68 3.23
N PHE A 65 7.74 -4.57 2.63
CA PHE A 65 7.73 -4.41 1.18
C PHE A 65 9.15 -4.43 0.59
N TYR A 66 10.08 -3.69 1.19
CA TYR A 66 11.46 -3.64 0.72
C TYR A 66 12.13 -5.02 0.77
N GLU A 67 11.94 -5.79 1.84
CA GLU A 67 12.49 -7.14 1.98
C GLU A 67 11.97 -8.08 0.89
N VAL A 68 10.67 -8.04 0.58
CA VAL A 68 10.08 -8.83 -0.52
C VAL A 68 10.69 -8.43 -1.87
N CYS A 69 10.80 -7.13 -2.15
CA CYS A 69 11.39 -6.65 -3.39
C CYS A 69 12.87 -7.04 -3.52
N LYS A 70 13.63 -6.96 -2.42
CA LYS A 70 15.03 -7.38 -2.37
C LYS A 70 15.18 -8.86 -2.72
N ARG A 71 14.33 -9.73 -2.17
CA ARG A 71 14.33 -11.17 -2.47
C ARG A 71 13.93 -11.49 -3.92
N ARG A 72 13.15 -10.61 -4.57
CA ARG A 72 12.66 -10.79 -5.94
C ARG A 72 13.51 -10.09 -7.02
N GLY A 73 14.65 -9.49 -6.66
CA GLY A 73 15.51 -8.78 -7.60
C GLY A 73 15.20 -7.27 -7.66
N PHE A 74 15.58 -6.54 -6.61
CA PHE A 74 15.35 -5.10 -6.53
C PHE A 74 16.17 -4.35 -7.60
N ASN A 75 15.46 -3.69 -8.52
CA ASN A 75 16.02 -2.98 -9.66
C ASN A 75 15.85 -1.44 -9.57
N GLY A 76 15.52 -0.92 -8.38
CA GLY A 76 15.28 0.51 -8.15
C GLY A 76 13.94 1.06 -8.65
N GLN A 77 13.10 0.24 -9.31
CA GLN A 77 11.77 0.66 -9.77
C GLN A 77 10.67 0.49 -8.72
N HIS A 78 10.96 -0.25 -7.63
CA HIS A 78 10.01 -0.53 -6.57
C HIS A 78 9.87 0.65 -5.61
N ARG A 79 8.64 1.09 -5.34
CA ARG A 79 8.35 2.24 -4.47
C ARG A 79 7.17 1.94 -3.57
N MET A 80 7.10 2.59 -2.42
CA MET A 80 5.93 2.52 -1.55
C MET A 80 5.39 3.93 -1.28
N TYR A 81 4.11 4.16 -1.57
CA TYR A 81 3.42 5.41 -1.21
C TYR A 81 2.59 5.21 0.04
N ASN A 82 2.64 6.20 0.91
CA ASN A 82 1.83 6.27 2.11
C ASN A 82 1.52 7.74 2.45
N THR A 83 0.65 7.89 3.42
CA THR A 83 0.02 9.15 3.83
C THR A 83 0.82 9.90 4.90
N SER A 84 1.92 9.34 5.40
CA SER A 84 2.62 9.90 6.54
C SER A 84 3.45 11.11 6.14
N THR A 85 2.97 12.25 6.61
CA THR A 85 3.75 13.42 6.96
C THR A 85 5.06 12.99 7.63
N LYS A 86 6.19 13.17 6.92
CA LYS A 86 7.58 12.97 7.36
C LYS A 86 7.99 11.52 7.68
N TYR A 87 8.49 10.81 6.65
CA TYR A 87 9.57 9.85 6.87
C TYR A 87 10.79 10.63 7.41
N LYS A 88 11.15 10.45 8.69
CA LYS A 88 12.49 10.80 9.17
C LYS A 88 13.38 9.62 8.81
N GLU A 89 14.13 9.79 7.74
CA GLU A 89 15.25 8.93 7.40
C GLU A 89 16.20 8.93 8.61
N SER A 90 16.19 7.87 9.42
CA SER A 90 17.27 7.62 10.36
C SER A 90 18.43 7.09 9.53
N THR A 91 19.24 7.99 9.01
CA THR A 91 20.58 7.69 8.50
C THR A 91 21.35 7.02 9.64
N SER A 92 21.32 5.69 9.66
CA SER A 92 22.29 4.90 10.41
C SER A 92 23.59 4.96 9.60
N SER A 93 24.38 6.00 9.85
CA SER A 93 25.80 6.00 9.52
C SER A 93 26.46 4.78 10.20
N ARG A 94 26.88 3.82 9.39
CA ARG A 94 28.08 3.04 9.63
C ARG A 94 28.92 3.09 8.38
#